data_AF-A0A3P1UHR6-F1
#
_entry.id   AF-A0A3P1UHR6-F1
#
_cell.length_a   1.000
_cell.length_b   1.000
_cell.length_c   1.000
_cell.angle_alpha   90.00
_cell.angle_beta   90.00
_cell.angle_gamma   90.00
#
_symmetry.space_group_name_H-M   'P 1'
#
loop_
_entity.id
_entity.type
_entity.pdbx_description
1 polymer ?
#
loop_
_entity_poly.entity_id
_entity_poly.type
_entity_poly.pdbx_seq_one_letter_code
_entity_poly.pdbx_strand_id
1 'polypeptide(L)'
;MKQFLFALAGLGTIAVMPSAAIAQDTGGTPSWGCQVLLCAASSNPSWHGVPYCVPPMTKLIKAMAKPGFSWPICHEAKSGKPGYQPYEDCPSGFKEASNMSDRGAMLSNRCEKTINTCTNKIREQNKELQQYKDVQYRDIGNSDRGNSCRKVVSIARPMRKDPYFFDIPDYQGLKGRYWFNLKL
;
A
#
# COMPACT_ATOMS: atom_id res chain seq x y z
N MET A 1 38.74 -67.60 -18.75
CA MET A 1 39.27 -66.81 -19.89
C MET A 1 38.11 -65.95 -20.38
N LYS A 2 38.08 -64.62 -20.28
CA LYS A 2 39.03 -63.64 -20.80
C LYS A 2 38.78 -62.33 -20.06
N GLN A 3 39.86 -61.65 -19.70
CA GLN A 3 39.86 -60.38 -18.99
C GLN A 3 39.78 -59.24 -20.00
N PHE A 4 39.01 -58.19 -19.70
CA PHE A 4 39.22 -56.87 -20.30
C PHE A 4 38.96 -55.79 -19.25
N LEU A 5 40.04 -55.04 -18.98
CA LEU A 5 40.10 -53.88 -18.13
C LEU A 5 39.86 -52.59 -18.95
N PHE A 6 39.48 -51.55 -18.20
CA PHE A 6 39.59 -50.11 -18.46
C PHE A 6 38.48 -49.40 -19.23
N ALA A 7 37.78 -48.49 -18.54
CA ALA A 7 37.97 -47.05 -18.74
C ALA A 7 37.29 -46.26 -17.60
N LEU A 8 38.05 -45.34 -16.99
CA LEU A 8 37.57 -44.37 -16.01
C LEU A 8 36.55 -43.42 -16.66
N ALA A 9 35.29 -43.49 -16.24
CA ALA A 9 34.31 -42.45 -16.55
C ALA A 9 34.50 -41.29 -15.56
N GLY A 10 35.12 -40.21 -16.03
CA GLY A 10 35.25 -38.97 -15.26
C GLY A 10 33.88 -38.40 -14.91
N LEU A 11 33.62 -38.22 -13.61
CA LEU A 11 32.50 -37.44 -13.10
C LEU A 11 32.78 -35.96 -13.39
N GLY A 12 32.32 -35.48 -14.53
CA GLY A 12 32.19 -34.04 -14.79
C GLY A 12 31.02 -33.50 -14.00
N THR A 13 31.27 -32.89 -12.83
CA THR A 13 30.28 -32.07 -12.14
C THR A 13 30.02 -30.83 -12.98
N ILE A 14 28.91 -30.82 -13.74
CA ILE A 14 28.39 -29.62 -14.37
C ILE A 14 27.89 -28.73 -13.22
N ALA A 15 28.65 -27.68 -12.92
CA ALA A 15 28.17 -26.61 -12.06
C ALA A 15 27.04 -25.89 -12.81
N VAL A 16 25.79 -26.20 -12.44
CA VAL A 16 24.63 -25.42 -12.88
C VAL A 16 24.72 -24.10 -12.15
N MET A 17 25.32 -23.09 -12.81
CA MET A 17 25.19 -21.72 -12.36
C MET A 17 23.70 -21.35 -12.43
N PRO A 18 23.11 -20.72 -11.40
CA PRO A 18 21.78 -20.17 -11.53
C PRO A 18 21.85 -19.10 -12.62
N SER A 19 21.19 -19.33 -13.75
CA SER A 19 20.90 -18.26 -14.68
C SER A 19 20.11 -17.21 -13.91
N ALA A 20 20.74 -16.07 -13.63
CA ALA A 20 19.97 -14.86 -13.35
C ALA A 20 18.95 -14.75 -14.49
N ALA A 21 17.66 -14.70 -14.14
CA ALA A 21 16.61 -14.50 -15.11
C ALA A 21 16.86 -13.14 -15.77
N ILE A 22 17.54 -13.15 -16.92
CA ILE A 22 17.60 -12.02 -17.82
C ILE A 22 16.20 -11.95 -18.39
N ALA A 23 15.43 -10.96 -17.94
CA ALA A 23 14.22 -10.53 -18.62
C ALA A 23 14.62 -10.35 -20.10
N GLN A 24 13.98 -11.11 -20.98
CA GLN A 24 14.26 -11.06 -22.41
C GLN A 24 13.95 -9.65 -22.91
N ASP A 25 14.99 -8.84 -23.07
CA ASP A 25 14.94 -7.59 -23.83
C ASP A 25 14.80 -7.97 -25.31
N THR A 26 13.56 -8.14 -25.76
CA THR A 26 13.22 -8.08 -27.18
C THR A 26 13.35 -6.64 -27.66
N GLY A 27 14.58 -6.16 -27.89
CA GLY A 27 14.91 -5.07 -28.84
C GLY A 27 14.06 -3.78 -28.81
N GLY A 28 13.43 -3.46 -27.70
CA GLY A 28 12.59 -2.29 -27.52
C GLY A 28 12.53 -2.01 -26.04
N THR A 29 13.02 -0.84 -25.62
CA THR A 29 12.95 -0.41 -24.23
C THR A 29 11.52 -0.65 -23.71
N PRO A 30 11.32 -1.32 -22.56
CA PRO A 30 10.00 -1.42 -21.95
C PRO A 30 9.34 -0.05 -22.01
N SER A 31 8.09 0.00 -22.47
CA SER A 31 7.38 1.27 -22.53
C SER A 31 7.53 1.97 -21.17
N TRP A 32 7.74 3.29 -21.15
CA TRP A 32 8.00 4.01 -19.90
C TRP A 32 6.96 3.71 -18.81
N GLY A 33 5.72 3.35 -19.19
CA GLY A 33 4.68 2.84 -18.30
C GLY A 33 4.98 1.50 -17.64
N CYS A 34 5.57 0.53 -18.34
CA CYS A 34 5.97 -0.74 -17.73
C CYS A 34 7.16 -0.59 -16.78
N GLN A 35 8.08 0.33 -17.08
CA GLN A 35 9.16 0.65 -16.14
C GLN A 35 8.59 1.27 -14.86
N VAL A 36 7.64 2.21 -14.98
CA VAL A 36 6.94 2.80 -13.82
C VAL A 36 6.19 1.73 -13.04
N LEU A 37 5.44 0.85 -13.71
CA LEU A 37 4.67 -0.20 -13.05
C LEU A 37 5.59 -1.15 -12.26
N LEU A 38 6.66 -1.64 -12.89
CA LEU A 38 7.61 -2.55 -12.26
C LEU A 38 8.29 -1.91 -11.04
N CYS A 39 8.72 -0.65 -11.18
CA CYS A 39 9.35 0.08 -10.08
C CYS A 39 8.37 0.39 -8.96
N ALA A 40 7.13 0.77 -9.27
CA ALA A 40 6.09 0.99 -8.27
C ALA A 40 5.67 -0.31 -7.55
N ALA A 41 5.80 -1.47 -8.19
CA ALA A 41 5.54 -2.77 -7.59
C ALA A 41 6.70 -3.29 -6.70
N SER A 42 7.85 -2.61 -6.69
CA SER A 42 8.98 -2.94 -5.83
C SER A 42 8.70 -2.46 -4.40
N SER A 43 8.39 -3.38 -3.49
CA SER A 43 7.98 -3.09 -2.11
C SER A 43 9.09 -3.34 -1.06
N ASN A 44 10.10 -4.15 -1.38
CA ASN A 44 11.19 -4.46 -0.46
C ASN A 44 12.50 -4.81 -1.21
N PRO A 45 13.40 -3.83 -1.44
CA PRO A 45 13.28 -2.41 -1.07
C PRO A 45 12.21 -1.68 -1.90
N SER A 46 11.77 -0.51 -1.44
CA SER A 46 10.92 0.37 -2.28
C SER A 46 11.71 0.91 -3.48
N TRP A 47 11.03 1.55 -4.44
CA TRP A 47 11.70 2.18 -5.58
C TRP A 47 12.80 3.19 -5.19
N HIS A 48 12.72 3.80 -3.99
CA HIS A 48 13.79 4.65 -3.43
C HIS A 48 15.10 3.91 -3.21
N GLY A 49 15.02 2.63 -2.80
CA GLY A 49 16.17 1.78 -2.54
C GLY A 49 16.69 1.04 -3.76
N VAL A 50 16.03 1.16 -4.92
CA VAL A 50 16.44 0.53 -6.18
C VAL A 50 16.96 1.62 -7.12
N PRO A 51 18.30 1.77 -7.30
CA PRO A 51 18.88 2.88 -8.07
C PRO A 51 18.34 3.02 -9.50
N TYR A 52 18.04 1.90 -10.17
CA TYR A 52 17.44 1.89 -11.50
C TYR A 52 16.01 2.46 -11.54
N CYS A 53 15.28 2.40 -10.42
CA CYS A 53 13.91 2.87 -10.32
C CYS A 53 13.78 4.34 -9.92
N VAL A 54 14.82 4.96 -9.38
CA VAL A 54 14.80 6.38 -9.00
C VAL A 54 14.58 7.31 -10.21
N PRO A 55 15.31 7.18 -11.33
CA PRO A 55 15.10 8.03 -12.50
C PRO A 55 13.70 7.93 -13.15
N PRO A 56 13.14 6.75 -13.45
CA PRO A 56 11.83 6.65 -14.09
C PRO A 56 10.70 7.15 -13.19
N MET A 57 10.77 6.88 -11.88
CA MET A 57 9.77 7.37 -10.91
C MET A 57 9.88 8.88 -10.71
N THR A 58 11.08 9.44 -10.70
CA THR A 58 11.28 10.90 -10.66
C THR A 58 10.74 11.58 -11.92
N LYS A 59 10.95 10.98 -13.10
CA LYS A 59 10.38 11.47 -14.37
C LYS A 59 8.86 11.50 -14.31
N LEU A 60 8.24 10.45 -13.75
CA LEU A 60 6.79 10.37 -13.52
C LEU A 60 6.29 11.48 -12.61
N ILE A 61 6.90 11.67 -11.44
CA ILE A 61 6.50 12.70 -10.47
C ILE A 61 6.59 14.11 -11.10
N LYS A 62 7.66 14.38 -11.86
CA LYS A 62 7.79 15.65 -12.61
C LYS A 62 6.73 15.80 -13.70
N ALA A 63 6.34 14.72 -14.37
CA ALA A 63 5.30 14.75 -15.39
C ALA A 63 3.91 14.99 -14.78
N MET A 64 3.64 14.48 -13.58
CA MET A 64 2.37 14.68 -12.87
C MET A 64 2.06 16.14 -12.56
N ALA A 65 3.07 16.99 -12.43
CA ALA A 65 2.91 18.42 -12.21
C ALA A 65 2.50 19.19 -13.48
N LYS A 66 2.56 18.56 -14.66
CA LYS A 66 2.22 19.21 -15.93
C LYS A 66 0.71 19.13 -16.18
N PRO A 67 0.11 20.18 -16.76
CA PRO A 67 -1.30 20.14 -17.16
C PRO A 67 -1.52 19.04 -18.21
N GLY A 68 -2.66 18.35 -18.14
CA GLY A 68 -3.01 17.27 -19.07
C GLY A 68 -2.27 15.95 -18.85
N PHE A 69 -1.56 15.79 -17.72
CA PHE A 69 -0.88 14.55 -17.40
C PHE A 69 -1.85 13.36 -17.31
N SER A 70 -1.48 12.28 -17.99
CA SER A 70 -2.09 10.96 -17.86
C SER A 70 -1.05 9.96 -17.36
N TRP A 71 -1.51 9.04 -16.52
CA TRP A 71 -0.62 7.98 -16.01
C TRP A 71 -0.16 7.09 -17.17
N PRO A 72 1.14 6.77 -17.28
CA PRO A 72 1.63 5.99 -18.41
C PRO A 72 1.07 4.55 -18.33
N ILE A 73 0.59 4.07 -19.47
CA ILE A 73 -0.02 2.73 -19.59
C ILE A 73 1.09 1.71 -19.86
N CYS A 74 1.05 0.58 -19.17
CA CYS A 74 1.80 -0.62 -19.53
C CYS A 74 0.83 -1.58 -20.24
N HIS A 75 1.00 -1.75 -21.55
CA HIS A 75 0.10 -2.56 -22.37
C HIS A 75 0.22 -4.04 -22.05
N GLU A 76 1.43 -4.47 -21.75
CA GLU A 76 1.85 -5.82 -21.39
C GLU A 76 1.13 -6.30 -20.12
N ALA A 77 0.98 -5.41 -19.13
CA ALA A 77 0.28 -5.69 -17.89
C ALA A 77 -1.18 -5.22 -17.87
N LYS A 78 -1.68 -4.63 -18.97
CA LYS A 78 -2.98 -3.94 -19.06
C LYS A 78 -3.24 -3.02 -17.86
N SER A 79 -2.18 -2.37 -17.39
CA SER A 79 -2.20 -1.57 -16.16
C SER A 79 -2.01 -0.10 -16.51
N GLY A 80 -2.78 0.75 -15.83
CA GLY A 80 -2.82 2.19 -16.04
C GLY A 80 -2.64 2.94 -14.73
N LYS A 81 -3.56 3.86 -14.42
CA LYS A 81 -3.51 4.67 -13.20
C LYS A 81 -3.59 3.78 -11.93
N PRO A 82 -2.74 4.00 -10.91
CA PRO A 82 -2.79 3.26 -9.66
C PRO A 82 -4.07 3.58 -8.88
N GLY A 83 -4.43 2.65 -7.99
CA GLY A 83 -5.36 2.96 -6.91
C GLY A 83 -4.75 3.93 -5.90
N TYR A 84 -5.61 4.61 -5.14
CA TYR A 84 -5.20 5.53 -4.07
C TYR A 84 -6.04 5.31 -2.82
N GLN A 85 -5.38 4.98 -1.72
CA GLN A 85 -5.95 4.83 -0.39
C GLN A 85 -5.07 5.62 0.60
N PRO A 86 -5.46 6.84 0.97
CA PRO A 86 -4.64 7.73 1.81
C PRO A 86 -4.58 7.31 3.28
N TYR A 87 -5.53 6.51 3.74
CA TYR A 87 -5.72 6.21 5.15
C TYR A 87 -5.52 4.73 5.47
N GLU A 88 -4.94 4.44 6.62
CA GLU A 88 -4.86 3.10 7.21
C GLU A 88 -6.21 2.71 7.82
N ASP A 89 -6.33 1.48 8.28
CA ASP A 89 -7.52 1.07 9.02
C ASP A 89 -7.61 1.81 10.36
N CYS A 90 -8.82 1.95 10.89
CA CYS A 90 -8.98 2.58 12.19
C CYS A 90 -8.29 1.76 13.29
N PRO A 91 -7.66 2.41 14.29
CA PRO A 91 -7.04 1.70 15.40
C PRO A 91 -8.08 0.89 16.17
N SER A 92 -7.61 -0.13 16.90
CA SER A 92 -8.49 -1.05 17.61
C SER A 92 -9.51 -0.33 18.49
N GLY A 93 -10.78 -0.74 18.40
CA GLY A 93 -11.89 -0.15 19.13
C GLY A 93 -12.48 1.12 18.50
N PHE A 94 -11.90 1.65 17.43
CA PHE A 94 -12.53 2.67 16.59
C PHE A 94 -13.11 2.07 15.31
N LYS A 95 -14.11 2.73 14.73
CA LYS A 95 -14.68 2.42 13.43
C LYS A 95 -14.54 3.63 12.51
N GLU A 96 -14.51 3.41 11.20
CA GLU A 96 -14.54 4.53 10.25
C GLU A 96 -15.78 5.38 10.51
N ALA A 97 -15.61 6.71 10.59
CA ALA A 97 -16.77 7.57 10.79
C ALA A 97 -17.68 7.45 9.57
N SER A 98 -18.97 7.22 9.80
CA SER A 98 -19.95 7.12 8.73
C SER A 98 -20.19 8.51 8.14
N ASN A 99 -19.54 8.82 7.03
CA ASN A 99 -19.96 9.92 6.16
C ASN A 99 -21.03 9.35 5.22
N MET A 100 -22.25 9.12 5.71
CA MET A 100 -23.37 8.89 4.81
C MET A 100 -23.65 10.23 4.10
N SER A 101 -23.10 10.37 2.89
CA SER A 101 -23.71 11.25 1.89
C SER A 101 -24.49 10.37 0.93
N ASP A 102 -25.62 10.88 0.42
CA ASP A 102 -26.47 10.18 -0.56
C ASP A 102 -25.75 9.86 -1.89
N ARG A 103 -24.45 10.20 -2.03
CA ARG A 103 -23.62 9.98 -3.23
C ARG A 103 -22.45 9.03 -3.03
N GLY A 104 -22.53 8.13 -2.05
CA GLY A 104 -21.59 7.02 -1.86
C GLY A 104 -20.59 7.21 -0.71
N ALA A 105 -19.80 6.17 -0.46
CA ALA A 105 -18.82 6.11 0.61
C ALA A 105 -17.64 7.06 0.34
N MET A 106 -17.71 8.27 0.87
CA MET A 106 -16.55 9.16 0.95
C MET A 106 -15.58 8.57 1.98
N LEU A 107 -14.32 8.34 1.59
CA LEU A 107 -13.27 7.88 2.50
C LEU A 107 -13.21 8.83 3.69
N SER A 108 -13.68 8.36 4.85
CA SER A 108 -13.69 9.18 6.05
C SER A 108 -12.26 9.36 6.54
N ASN A 109 -11.87 10.62 6.72
CA ASN A 109 -10.61 11.00 7.34
C ASN A 109 -10.65 10.88 8.86
N ARG A 110 -11.72 10.31 9.43
CA ARG A 110 -11.92 10.17 10.87
C ARG A 110 -12.28 8.75 11.28
N CYS A 111 -11.85 8.41 12.49
CA CYS A 111 -12.21 7.19 13.19
C CYS A 111 -13.01 7.55 14.44
N GLU A 112 -14.12 6.87 14.67
CA GLU A 112 -15.05 7.14 15.77
C GLU A 112 -15.22 5.96 16.72
N LYS A 113 -15.36 6.28 18.01
CA LYS A 113 -15.67 5.34 19.08
C LYS A 113 -16.63 6.00 20.04
N THR A 114 -17.64 5.26 20.50
CA THR A 114 -18.50 5.75 21.59
C THR A 114 -17.87 5.41 22.93
N ILE A 115 -17.68 6.41 23.78
CA ILE A 115 -17.22 6.27 25.16
C ILE A 115 -18.34 6.62 26.14
N ASN A 116 -18.22 6.11 27.36
CA ASN A 116 -19.12 6.45 28.46
C ASN A 116 -18.34 7.17 29.58
N THR A 117 -18.57 8.48 29.69
CA THR A 117 -18.00 9.38 30.68
C THR A 117 -18.72 9.34 32.02
N CYS A 118 -19.72 8.48 32.23
CA CYS A 118 -20.27 8.21 33.57
C CYS A 118 -19.52 7.11 34.31
N THR A 119 -18.42 6.59 33.73
CA THR A 119 -17.62 5.53 34.35
C THR A 119 -16.37 6.08 35.02
N ASN A 120 -15.91 5.46 36.12
CA ASN A 120 -14.64 5.81 36.78
C ASN A 120 -13.40 5.59 35.88
N LYS A 121 -13.58 5.07 34.67
CA LYS A 121 -12.52 4.77 33.68
C LYS A 121 -12.15 5.96 32.79
N ILE A 122 -12.76 7.14 32.98
CA ILE A 122 -12.44 8.34 32.17
C ILE A 122 -10.95 8.67 32.20
N ARG A 123 -10.27 8.54 33.36
CA ARG A 123 -8.83 8.83 33.47
C ARG A 123 -8.00 7.93 32.56
N GLU A 124 -8.34 6.65 32.46
CA GLU A 124 -7.66 5.69 31.59
C GLU A 124 -7.99 5.93 30.12
N GLN A 125 -9.26 6.17 29.79
CA GLN A 125 -9.71 6.49 28.44
C GLN A 125 -9.06 7.77 27.91
N ASN A 126 -8.95 8.81 28.75
CA ASN A 126 -8.28 10.05 28.37
C ASN A 126 -6.78 9.82 28.09
N LYS A 127 -6.12 8.93 28.84
CA LYS A 127 -4.72 8.57 28.60
C LYS A 127 -4.55 7.81 27.27
N GLU A 128 -5.47 6.91 26.94
CA GLU A 128 -5.50 6.25 25.63
C GLU A 128 -5.71 7.27 24.50
N LEU A 129 -6.58 8.27 24.70
CA LEU A 129 -6.88 9.28 23.68
C LEU A 129 -5.76 10.29 23.47
N GLN A 130 -4.92 10.56 24.48
CA GLN A 130 -3.76 11.45 24.38
C GLN A 130 -2.73 10.99 23.34
N GLN A 131 -2.73 9.71 22.95
CA GLN A 131 -1.82 9.20 21.92
C GLN A 131 -2.25 9.61 20.49
N TYR A 132 -3.50 10.02 20.30
CA TYR A 132 -4.06 10.34 18.99
C TYR A 132 -4.07 11.86 18.74
N LYS A 133 -3.94 12.24 17.47
CA LYS A 133 -4.00 13.64 17.02
C LYS A 133 -5.43 14.06 16.69
N ASP A 134 -5.69 15.36 16.81
CA ASP A 134 -6.96 16.01 16.44
C ASP A 134 -8.19 15.34 17.04
N VAL A 135 -8.13 14.99 18.33
CA VAL A 135 -9.23 14.37 19.07
C VAL A 135 -10.41 15.35 19.20
N GLN A 136 -11.60 14.90 18.80
CA GLN A 136 -12.84 15.66 18.86
C GLN A 136 -13.86 14.88 19.69
N TYR A 137 -14.70 15.59 20.43
CA TYR A 137 -15.75 15.02 21.26
C TYR A 137 -17.11 15.53 20.80
N ARG A 138 -18.06 14.61 20.63
CA ARG A 138 -19.45 14.93 20.29
C ARG A 138 -20.37 14.21 21.26
N ASP A 139 -21.24 14.93 21.95
CA ASP A 139 -22.19 14.32 22.88
C ASP A 139 -23.28 13.52 22.12
N ILE A 140 -23.73 12.40 22.70
CA ILE A 140 -24.80 11.56 22.14
C ILE A 140 -25.95 11.49 23.16
N GLY A 141 -26.97 12.32 22.97
CA GLY A 141 -28.18 12.30 23.78
C GLY A 141 -29.03 13.54 23.55
N ASN A 142 -30.30 13.47 23.95
CA ASN A 142 -31.20 14.62 23.86
C ASN A 142 -30.82 15.64 24.94
N SER A 143 -30.55 16.87 24.52
CA SER A 143 -30.12 17.99 25.39
C SER A 143 -31.13 18.32 26.50
N ASP A 144 -32.37 17.84 26.39
CA ASP A 144 -33.48 18.17 27.29
C ASP A 144 -33.40 17.54 28.69
N ARG A 145 -32.47 16.60 28.95
CA ARG A 145 -32.30 15.96 30.27
C ARG A 145 -30.90 16.09 30.88
N GLY A 146 -30.09 17.02 30.39
CA GLY A 146 -28.97 17.60 31.15
C GLY A 146 -27.75 16.72 31.46
N ASN A 147 -27.68 15.44 31.06
CA ASN A 147 -26.46 14.66 31.25
C ASN A 147 -26.37 13.45 30.30
N SER A 148 -26.05 13.65 29.03
CA SER A 148 -25.62 12.52 28.19
C SER A 148 -24.16 12.21 28.48
N CYS A 149 -23.91 11.24 29.37
CA CYS A 149 -22.55 10.76 29.61
C CYS A 149 -21.96 9.94 28.45
N ARG A 150 -22.69 9.78 27.35
CA ARG A 150 -22.19 9.11 26.16
C ARG A 150 -21.62 10.14 25.21
N LYS A 151 -20.39 9.93 24.78
CA LYS A 151 -19.72 10.79 23.80
C LYS A 151 -19.21 9.95 22.65
N VAL A 152 -19.34 10.43 21.42
CA VAL A 152 -18.48 9.99 20.32
C VAL A 152 -17.17 10.71 20.46
N VAL A 153 -16.09 9.94 20.56
CA VAL A 153 -14.75 10.44 20.32
C VAL A 153 -14.41 10.17 18.88
N SER A 154 -13.95 11.20 18.20
CA SER A 154 -13.55 11.15 16.81
C SER A 154 -12.09 11.56 16.72
N ILE A 155 -11.24 10.74 16.13
CA ILE A 155 -9.80 11.00 15.95
C ILE A 155 -9.46 11.11 14.47
N ALA A 156 -8.36 11.79 14.13
CA ALA A 156 -7.83 11.74 12.78
C ALA A 156 -7.48 10.30 12.40
N ARG A 157 -7.90 9.86 11.21
CA ARG A 157 -7.58 8.53 10.70
C ARG A 157 -6.08 8.48 10.34
N PRO A 158 -5.33 7.44 10.75
CA PRO A 158 -3.91 7.36 10.45
C PRO A 158 -3.66 7.37 8.94
N MET A 159 -2.65 8.11 8.49
CA MET A 159 -2.29 8.19 7.07
C MET A 159 -1.36 7.06 6.68
N ARG A 160 -1.60 6.43 5.52
CA ARG A 160 -0.68 5.44 4.96
C ARG A 160 0.63 6.09 4.59
N LYS A 161 1.73 5.42 4.94
CA LYS A 161 3.07 5.77 4.45
C LYS A 161 3.13 5.72 2.92
N ASP A 162 2.53 4.67 2.36
CA ASP A 162 2.47 4.32 0.94
C ASP A 162 1.01 4.26 0.49
N PRO A 163 0.43 5.37 -0.01
CA PRO A 163 -1.00 5.44 -0.28
C PRO A 163 -1.41 5.00 -1.69
N TYR A 164 -0.46 4.84 -2.62
CA TYR A 164 -0.74 4.38 -3.98
C TYR A 164 -0.55 2.87 -4.05
N PHE A 165 -1.35 2.21 -4.89
CA PHE A 165 -1.20 0.78 -5.09
C PHE A 165 -1.54 0.30 -6.49
N PHE A 166 -0.97 -0.86 -6.83
CA PHE A 166 -1.36 -1.67 -7.98
C PHE A 166 -1.84 -3.04 -7.52
N ASP A 167 -2.97 -3.48 -8.08
CA ASP A 167 -3.43 -4.86 -7.95
C ASP A 167 -2.95 -5.62 -9.19
N ILE A 168 -1.90 -6.42 -9.04
CA ILE A 168 -1.29 -7.19 -10.13
C ILE A 168 -1.62 -8.67 -9.91
N PRO A 169 -2.27 -9.34 -10.87
CA PRO A 169 -2.48 -10.78 -10.79
C PRO A 169 -1.15 -11.52 -10.94
N ASP A 170 -0.94 -12.56 -10.14
CA ASP A 170 0.14 -13.52 -10.34
C ASP A 170 -0.18 -14.48 -11.50
N TYR A 171 0.74 -15.41 -11.78
CA TYR A 171 0.59 -16.41 -12.84
C TYR A 171 -0.57 -17.39 -12.61
N GLN A 172 -1.10 -17.47 -11.38
CA GLN A 172 -2.26 -18.29 -11.01
C GLN A 172 -3.56 -17.47 -11.00
N GLY A 173 -3.49 -16.16 -11.27
CA GLY A 173 -4.62 -15.23 -11.25
C GLY A 173 -4.94 -14.63 -9.88
N LEU A 174 -4.14 -14.92 -8.84
CA LEU A 174 -4.30 -14.31 -7.51
C LEU A 174 -3.79 -12.86 -7.55
N LYS A 175 -4.62 -11.90 -7.11
CA LYS A 175 -4.24 -10.48 -7.12
C LYS A 175 -3.37 -10.14 -5.91
N GLY A 176 -2.10 -9.83 -6.15
CA GLY A 176 -1.22 -9.19 -5.18
C GLY A 176 -1.41 -7.68 -5.19
N ARG A 177 -1.52 -7.05 -4.02
CA ARG A 177 -1.53 -5.59 -3.88
C ARG A 177 -0.14 -5.07 -3.51
N TYR A 178 0.41 -4.23 -4.37
CA TYR A 178 1.73 -3.63 -4.19
C TYR A 178 1.57 -2.14 -3.89
N TRP A 179 2.11 -1.70 -2.76
CA TRP A 179 1.97 -0.34 -2.25
C TRP A 179 3.23 0.48 -2.50
N PHE A 180 3.05 1.75 -2.83
CA PHE A 180 4.14 2.70 -3.02
C PHE A 180 3.74 4.13 -2.67
N ASN A 181 4.74 5.00 -2.58
CA ASN A 181 4.56 6.45 -2.46
C ASN A 181 5.25 7.21 -3.58
N LEU A 182 4.86 8.46 -3.79
CA LEU A 182 5.40 9.36 -4.80
C LEU A 182 6.21 10.52 -4.18
N LYS A 183 6.76 10.31 -2.99
CA LYS A 183 7.63 11.28 -2.33
C LYS A 183 9.01 11.17 -2.95
N LEU A 184 9.61 12.29 -3.36
CA LEU A 184 11.00 12.32 -3.82
C LEU A 184 11.97 12.26 -2.63
#